data_AF-A0A7S0FHJ3-F1
#
_entry.id   AF-A0A7S0FHJ3-F1
#
_cell.length_a   1.000
_cell.length_b   1.000
_cell.length_c   1.000
_cell.angle_alpha   90.00
_cell.angle_beta   90.00
_cell.angle_gamma   90.00
#
_symmetry.space_group_name_H-M   'P 1'
#
loop_
_entity.id
_entity.type
_entity.pdbx_description
1 polymer ?
#
loop_
_entity_poly.entity_id
_entity_poly.type
_entity_poly.pdbx_seq_one_letter_code
_entity_poly.pdbx_strand_id
1 'polypeptide(L)'
;TVARVMAKILFQLRLTGRDHLVETSGLNLTGEYVGQTKKKVEEQLDAARGGVLFIDEAYELGKGPFGAEACTAIVAAMTDPKYSGLVIIIAGYQADIASMLDTNQGLKSRFTHYFEFPDWAPADCLHLFSKRAVSQNFSLERAAEDQLEAGFKDLMGLDGWGNARDVDKLWKACLQHRADRVAPNPETEKWLMKSDVRPAVEALVQARRGSSVLAPRRPFPSSDMLVRCQQADAPIPEKAERAERAETKAAAEEPRISEPGASEGRDPGVSDDVWAELQRAKADAAARQAQLQRELEEMQFAEEQRAAELEREWQAELERIRQEEAAEQERQEAERQARAAHEAKLERERLEQERRRREEERLREELRKAQAIQEKLCQISPCPAGYQWYKCGGGWRCGGGSHYVSDAQLNAQFTF
;
A
#
# COMPACT_ATOMS: atom_id res chain seq x y z
N THR A 1 -5.95 -0.98 -0.74
CA THR A 1 -6.28 0.09 -1.71
C THR A 1 -7.46 0.89 -1.20
N VAL A 2 -7.65 2.12 -1.65
CA VAL A 2 -8.76 2.99 -1.18
C VAL A 2 -10.12 2.33 -1.38
N ALA A 3 -10.34 1.66 -2.51
CA ALA A 3 -11.59 0.91 -2.78
C ALA A 3 -11.92 -0.14 -1.71
N ARG A 4 -10.91 -0.82 -1.16
CA ARG A 4 -11.10 -1.83 -0.10
C ARG A 4 -11.47 -1.19 1.24
N VAL A 5 -10.93 -0.01 1.53
CA VAL A 5 -11.29 0.76 2.71
C VAL A 5 -12.71 1.31 2.54
N MET A 6 -13.05 1.81 1.34
CA MET A 6 -14.40 2.26 1.02
C MET A 6 -15.43 1.15 1.19
N ALA A 7 -15.15 -0.08 0.76
CA ALA A 7 -16.05 -1.21 0.98
C ALA A 7 -16.36 -1.45 2.47
N LYS A 8 -15.34 -1.36 3.33
CA LYS A 8 -15.53 -1.45 4.79
C LYS A 8 -16.34 -0.28 5.35
N ILE A 9 -16.04 0.94 4.93
CA ILE A 9 -16.75 2.15 5.38
C ILE A 9 -18.23 2.06 4.99
N LEU A 10 -18.53 1.73 3.73
CA LEU A 10 -19.90 1.63 3.22
C LEU A 10 -20.71 0.55 3.94
N PHE A 11 -20.06 -0.57 4.30
CA PHE A 11 -20.67 -1.61 5.10
C PHE A 11 -20.94 -1.16 6.55
N GLN A 12 -19.98 -0.49 7.19
CA GLN A 12 -20.15 0.05 8.54
C GLN A 12 -21.26 1.09 8.61
N LEU A 13 -21.45 1.89 7.54
CA LEU A 13 -22.56 2.83 7.39
C LEU A 13 -23.89 2.16 7.00
N ARG A 14 -23.94 0.84 6.88
CA ARG A 14 -25.11 0.04 6.48
C ARG A 14 -25.68 0.43 5.11
N LEU A 15 -24.85 0.96 4.21
CA LEU A 15 -25.22 1.26 2.83
C LEU A 15 -25.10 0.03 1.93
N THR A 16 -24.15 -0.85 2.24
CA THR A 16 -23.98 -2.17 1.60
C THR A 16 -24.29 -3.28 2.59
N GLY A 17 -24.78 -4.41 2.10
CA GLY A 17 -25.09 -5.58 2.94
C GLY A 17 -23.86 -6.40 3.35
N ARG A 18 -22.71 -6.19 2.70
CA ARG A 18 -21.43 -6.87 2.91
C ARG A 18 -20.27 -5.89 2.71
N ASP A 19 -19.13 -6.18 3.33
CA ASP A 19 -17.87 -5.42 3.20
C ASP A 19 -16.94 -5.96 2.09
N HIS A 20 -17.43 -6.91 1.27
CA HIS A 20 -16.61 -7.57 0.26
C HIS A 20 -16.41 -6.69 -0.97
N LEU A 21 -15.21 -6.80 -1.53
CA LEU A 21 -14.77 -6.11 -2.74
C LEU A 21 -14.48 -7.14 -3.83
N VAL A 22 -15.13 -6.99 -4.99
CA VAL A 22 -14.81 -7.74 -6.20
C VAL A 22 -14.00 -6.85 -7.13
N GLU A 23 -12.78 -7.28 -7.45
CA GLU A 23 -11.86 -6.54 -8.32
C GLU A 23 -11.89 -7.15 -9.73
N THR A 24 -12.12 -6.33 -10.76
CA THR A 24 -12.08 -6.71 -12.17
C THR A 24 -11.43 -5.60 -13.01
N SER A 25 -11.18 -5.87 -14.29
CA SER A 25 -10.66 -4.90 -15.26
C SER A 25 -11.67 -4.67 -16.37
N GLY A 26 -11.65 -3.49 -17.00
CA GLY A 26 -12.49 -3.18 -18.16
C GLY A 26 -12.41 -4.25 -19.27
N LEU A 27 -11.22 -4.81 -19.52
CA LEU A 27 -11.03 -5.89 -20.51
C LEU A 27 -11.77 -7.17 -20.13
N ASN A 28 -11.78 -7.54 -18.84
CA ASN A 28 -12.42 -8.76 -18.35
C ASN A 28 -13.95 -8.71 -18.45
N LEU A 29 -14.51 -7.50 -18.51
CA LEU A 29 -15.95 -7.28 -18.70
C LEU A 29 -16.38 -7.33 -20.17
N THR A 30 -15.43 -7.28 -21.11
CA THR A 30 -15.72 -7.39 -22.55
C THR A 30 -15.63 -8.83 -23.06
N GLY A 31 -16.59 -9.23 -23.90
CA GLY A 31 -16.61 -10.52 -24.57
C GLY A 31 -15.74 -10.51 -25.83
N GLU A 32 -15.28 -11.69 -26.25
CA GLU A 32 -14.62 -11.88 -27.56
C GLU A 32 -15.64 -12.05 -28.70
N TYR A 33 -16.87 -12.46 -28.35
CA TYR A 33 -17.95 -12.74 -29.28
C TYR A 33 -19.24 -12.04 -28.86
N VAL A 34 -20.11 -11.76 -29.84
CA VAL A 34 -21.42 -11.12 -29.66
C VAL A 34 -22.26 -11.89 -28.62
N GLY A 35 -22.83 -11.16 -27.66
CA GLY A 35 -23.72 -11.72 -26.64
C GLY A 35 -23.01 -12.33 -25.41
N GLN A 36 -21.67 -12.40 -25.40
CA GLN A 36 -20.92 -12.84 -24.22
C GLN A 36 -20.69 -11.71 -23.21
N THR A 37 -20.54 -10.48 -23.69
CA THR A 37 -20.24 -9.30 -22.86
C THR A 37 -21.27 -9.12 -21.76
N LYS A 38 -22.56 -9.09 -22.11
CA LYS A 38 -23.64 -8.95 -21.12
C LYS A 38 -23.54 -10.00 -20.01
N LYS A 39 -23.32 -11.27 -20.38
CA LYS A 39 -23.21 -12.37 -19.41
C LYS A 39 -22.01 -12.19 -18.47
N LYS A 40 -20.84 -11.81 -19.00
CA LYS A 40 -19.64 -11.53 -18.19
C LYS A 40 -19.88 -10.39 -17.20
N VAL A 41 -20.53 -9.32 -17.64
CA VAL A 41 -20.89 -8.19 -16.78
C VAL A 41 -21.85 -8.64 -15.66
N GLU A 42 -22.91 -9.37 -16.00
CA GLU A 42 -23.86 -9.91 -15.03
C GLU A 42 -23.20 -10.84 -14.00
N GLU A 43 -22.28 -11.71 -14.42
CA GLU A 43 -21.52 -12.59 -13.53
C GLU A 43 -20.70 -11.80 -12.51
N GLN A 44 -20.04 -10.71 -12.92
CA GLN A 44 -19.27 -9.86 -11.99
C GLN A 44 -20.16 -9.03 -11.07
N LEU A 45 -21.30 -8.54 -11.56
CA LEU A 45 -22.29 -7.82 -10.76
C LEU A 45 -22.93 -8.74 -9.71
N ASP A 46 -23.25 -9.97 -10.08
CA ASP A 46 -23.81 -10.98 -9.18
C ASP A 46 -22.79 -11.39 -8.11
N ALA A 47 -21.50 -11.49 -8.45
CA ALA A 47 -20.42 -11.72 -7.49
C ALA A 47 -20.27 -10.55 -6.50
N ALA A 48 -20.41 -9.31 -6.98
CA ALA A 48 -20.27 -8.10 -6.15
C ALA A 48 -21.53 -7.74 -5.34
N ARG A 49 -22.62 -8.49 -5.51
CA ARG A 49 -23.94 -8.16 -5.00
C ARG A 49 -23.96 -7.86 -3.51
N GLY A 50 -24.50 -6.68 -3.16
CA GLY A 50 -24.58 -6.20 -1.78
C GLY A 50 -23.25 -5.74 -1.19
N GLY A 51 -22.20 -5.63 -2.00
CA GLY A 51 -20.88 -5.09 -1.62
C GLY A 51 -20.39 -4.07 -2.65
N VAL A 52 -19.10 -4.15 -3.00
CA VAL A 52 -18.46 -3.21 -3.94
C VAL A 52 -17.87 -3.94 -5.15
N LEU A 53 -18.18 -3.45 -6.36
CA LEU A 53 -17.51 -3.83 -7.60
C LEU A 53 -16.48 -2.77 -7.97
N PHE A 54 -15.20 -3.14 -8.04
CA PHE A 54 -14.11 -2.27 -8.46
C PHE A 54 -13.63 -2.67 -9.86
N ILE A 55 -13.68 -1.73 -10.80
CA ILE A 55 -13.29 -1.90 -12.19
C ILE A 55 -12.06 -1.05 -12.46
N ASP A 56 -10.90 -1.68 -12.59
CA ASP A 56 -9.66 -1.02 -12.97
C ASP A 56 -9.56 -0.84 -14.48
N GLU A 57 -8.85 0.21 -14.92
CA GLU A 57 -8.71 0.61 -16.32
C GLU A 57 -10.06 0.65 -17.06
N ALA A 58 -11.08 1.24 -16.41
CA ALA A 58 -12.47 1.18 -16.87
C ALA A 58 -12.66 1.82 -18.26
N TYR A 59 -11.78 2.74 -18.67
CA TYR A 59 -11.80 3.35 -20.00
C TYR A 59 -11.70 2.36 -21.16
N GLU A 60 -11.21 1.13 -20.91
CA GLU A 60 -11.26 0.04 -21.90
C GLU A 60 -12.71 -0.33 -22.28
N LEU A 61 -13.69 -0.10 -21.40
CA LEU A 61 -15.12 -0.26 -21.69
C LEU A 61 -15.63 0.76 -22.72
N GLY A 62 -14.96 1.91 -22.85
CA GLY A 62 -15.32 2.91 -23.85
C GLY A 62 -14.83 2.57 -25.26
N LYS A 63 -14.03 1.50 -25.42
CA LYS A 63 -13.38 1.15 -26.68
C LYS A 63 -14.08 -0.02 -27.37
N GLY A 64 -14.25 0.11 -28.69
CA GLY A 64 -14.78 -0.94 -29.55
C GLY A 64 -16.29 -1.22 -29.36
N PRO A 65 -16.86 -2.10 -30.21
CA PRO A 65 -18.30 -2.36 -30.24
C PRO A 65 -18.80 -3.11 -28.99
N PHE A 66 -17.98 -4.00 -28.42
CA PHE A 66 -18.34 -4.78 -27.24
C PHE A 66 -18.26 -3.96 -25.94
N GLY A 67 -17.42 -2.94 -25.89
CA GLY A 67 -17.35 -2.03 -24.75
C GLY A 67 -18.65 -1.25 -24.52
N ALA A 68 -19.28 -0.78 -25.60
CA ALA A 68 -20.58 -0.10 -25.53
C ALA A 68 -21.70 -1.01 -24.96
N GLU A 69 -21.68 -2.30 -25.31
CA GLU A 69 -22.59 -3.30 -24.74
C GLU A 69 -22.35 -3.46 -23.23
N ALA A 70 -21.08 -3.54 -22.79
CA ALA A 70 -20.73 -3.63 -21.38
C ALA A 70 -21.20 -2.40 -20.58
N CYS A 71 -20.95 -1.20 -21.12
CA CYS A 71 -21.42 0.06 -20.54
C CYS A 71 -22.94 0.07 -20.38
N THR A 72 -23.67 -0.38 -21.41
CA THR A 72 -25.14 -0.44 -21.38
C THR A 72 -25.63 -1.44 -20.35
N ALA A 73 -24.98 -2.60 -20.24
CA ALA A 73 -25.30 -3.61 -19.22
C ALA A 73 -25.07 -3.09 -17.79
N ILE A 74 -23.99 -2.36 -17.55
CA ILE A 74 -23.72 -1.71 -16.25
C ILE A 74 -24.81 -0.69 -15.93
N VAL A 75 -25.18 0.19 -16.88
CA VAL A 75 -26.25 1.18 -16.68
C VAL A 75 -27.57 0.51 -16.35
N ALA A 76 -27.91 -0.57 -17.06
CA ALA A 76 -29.13 -1.34 -16.79
C ALA A 76 -29.10 -1.95 -15.38
N ALA A 77 -27.97 -2.50 -14.94
CA ALA A 77 -27.80 -3.05 -13.61
C ALA A 77 -27.95 -2.00 -12.49
N MET A 78 -27.48 -0.76 -12.71
CA MET A 78 -27.65 0.32 -11.73
C MET A 78 -29.12 0.71 -11.51
N THR A 79 -30.01 0.41 -12.46
CA THR A 79 -31.46 0.67 -12.36
C THR A 79 -32.27 -0.55 -11.89
N ASP A 80 -31.66 -1.73 -11.86
CA ASP A 80 -32.36 -2.97 -11.52
C ASP A 80 -32.38 -3.17 -9.98
N PRO A 81 -33.56 -3.33 -9.36
CA PRO A 81 -33.69 -3.64 -7.93
C PRO A 81 -32.89 -4.86 -7.47
N LYS A 82 -32.57 -5.79 -8.38
CA LYS A 82 -31.72 -6.96 -8.14
C LYS A 82 -30.37 -6.57 -7.54
N TYR A 83 -29.82 -5.42 -7.92
CA TYR A 83 -28.50 -4.94 -7.46
C TYR A 83 -28.61 -3.81 -6.43
N SER A 84 -29.75 -3.69 -5.74
CA SER A 84 -29.88 -2.75 -4.62
C SER A 84 -28.80 -2.98 -3.57
N GLY A 85 -28.14 -1.90 -3.12
CA GLY A 85 -27.02 -1.96 -2.19
C GLY A 85 -25.68 -2.40 -2.80
N LEU A 86 -25.56 -2.46 -4.14
CA LEU A 86 -24.28 -2.58 -4.84
C LEU A 86 -23.68 -1.20 -5.10
N VAL A 87 -22.39 -1.04 -4.83
CA VAL A 87 -21.64 0.16 -5.19
C VAL A 87 -20.60 -0.18 -6.26
N ILE A 88 -20.56 0.60 -7.34
CA ILE A 88 -19.60 0.41 -8.44
C ILE A 88 -18.56 1.53 -8.38
N ILE A 89 -17.29 1.15 -8.34
CA ILE A 89 -16.15 2.06 -8.37
C ILE A 89 -15.36 1.80 -9.66
N ILE A 90 -15.17 2.82 -10.47
CA ILE A 90 -14.32 2.78 -11.67
C ILE A 90 -13.00 3.50 -11.40
N ALA A 91 -11.91 2.98 -11.93
CA ALA A 91 -10.59 3.60 -11.87
C ALA A 91 -9.93 3.66 -13.24
N GLY A 92 -9.07 4.65 -13.43
CA GLY A 92 -8.32 4.88 -14.67
C GLY A 92 -7.71 6.28 -14.71
N TYR A 93 -7.01 6.59 -15.79
CA TYR A 93 -6.47 7.93 -16.01
C TYR A 93 -7.59 8.95 -16.22
N GLN A 94 -7.45 10.14 -15.67
CA GLN A 94 -8.49 11.17 -15.65
C GLN A 94 -9.03 11.50 -17.06
N ALA A 95 -8.13 11.72 -18.03
CA ALA A 95 -8.51 12.03 -19.40
C ALA A 95 -9.25 10.87 -20.08
N ASP A 96 -8.84 9.63 -19.83
CA ASP A 96 -9.43 8.44 -20.43
C ASP A 96 -10.83 8.15 -19.83
N ILE A 97 -10.99 8.33 -18.51
CA ILE A 97 -12.28 8.20 -17.83
C ILE A 97 -13.25 9.28 -18.30
N ALA A 98 -12.79 10.52 -18.45
CA ALA A 98 -13.63 11.61 -18.99
C ALA A 98 -14.13 11.29 -20.40
N SER A 99 -13.24 10.84 -21.30
CA SER A 99 -13.58 10.43 -22.67
C SER A 99 -14.57 9.26 -22.70
N MET A 100 -14.38 8.25 -21.84
CA MET A 100 -15.31 7.13 -21.70
C MET A 100 -16.70 7.60 -21.25
N LEU A 101 -16.77 8.46 -20.23
CA LEU A 101 -18.06 8.96 -19.72
C LEU A 101 -18.77 9.86 -20.75
N ASP A 102 -18.04 10.66 -21.52
CA ASP A 102 -18.61 11.49 -22.59
C ASP A 102 -19.19 10.67 -23.74
N THR A 103 -18.68 9.46 -23.96
CA THR A 103 -19.20 8.52 -24.96
C THR A 103 -20.58 7.98 -24.59
N ASN A 104 -20.90 7.89 -23.29
CA ASN A 104 -22.17 7.34 -22.81
C ASN A 104 -22.81 8.23 -21.73
N GLN A 105 -23.76 9.07 -22.14
CA GLN A 105 -24.51 9.94 -21.23
C GLN A 105 -25.20 9.18 -20.09
N GLY A 106 -25.61 7.93 -20.35
CA GLY A 106 -26.16 7.03 -19.34
C GLY A 106 -25.18 6.85 -18.20
N LEU A 107 -23.94 6.38 -18.47
CA LEU A 107 -22.92 6.23 -17.44
C LEU A 107 -22.59 7.55 -16.75
N LYS A 108 -22.38 8.63 -17.51
CA LYS A 108 -22.03 9.95 -16.96
C LYS A 108 -23.02 10.44 -15.91
N SER A 109 -24.32 10.20 -16.11
CA SER A 109 -25.36 10.63 -15.18
C SER A 109 -25.43 9.80 -13.89
N ARG A 110 -24.85 8.60 -13.82
CA ARG A 110 -24.88 7.73 -12.64
C ARG A 110 -23.62 7.81 -11.77
N PHE A 111 -22.49 8.26 -12.33
CA PHE A 111 -21.28 8.53 -11.55
C PHE A 111 -21.31 9.98 -11.04
N THR A 112 -21.73 10.15 -9.78
CA THR A 112 -21.89 11.47 -9.14
C THR A 112 -20.67 11.91 -8.32
N HIS A 113 -19.85 10.96 -7.87
CA HIS A 113 -18.69 11.24 -7.01
C HIS A 113 -17.39 10.95 -7.74
N TYR A 114 -16.49 11.93 -7.74
CA TYR A 114 -15.18 11.85 -8.38
C TYR A 114 -14.10 12.06 -7.31
N PHE A 115 -13.14 11.15 -7.25
CA PHE A 115 -11.99 11.23 -6.35
C PHE A 115 -10.73 11.32 -7.19
N GLU A 116 -10.06 12.48 -7.13
CA GLU A 116 -8.80 12.69 -7.83
C GLU A 116 -7.63 12.30 -6.92
N PHE A 117 -6.76 11.44 -7.44
CA PHE A 117 -5.53 11.04 -6.77
C PHE A 117 -4.36 11.79 -7.41
N PRO A 118 -3.81 12.82 -6.74
CA PRO A 118 -2.66 13.54 -7.29
C PRO A 118 -1.42 12.65 -7.28
N ASP A 119 -0.49 12.96 -8.18
CA ASP A 119 0.85 12.37 -8.16
C ASP A 119 1.57 12.71 -6.86
N TRP A 120 2.48 11.83 -6.45
CA TRP A 120 3.24 11.97 -5.21
C TRP A 120 4.24 13.11 -5.29
N ALA A 121 4.45 13.81 -4.18
CA ALA A 121 5.53 14.77 -4.09
C ALA A 121 6.90 14.04 -4.10
N PRO A 122 8.00 14.70 -4.51
CA PRO A 122 9.35 14.13 -4.43
C PRO A 122 9.71 13.67 -3.01
N ALA A 123 9.27 14.42 -2.01
CA ALA A 123 9.46 14.09 -0.60
C ALA A 123 8.75 12.79 -0.20
N ASP A 124 7.53 12.55 -0.69
CA ASP A 124 6.78 11.30 -0.44
C ASP A 124 7.46 10.11 -1.12
N CYS A 125 8.01 10.32 -2.32
CA CYS A 125 8.78 9.31 -3.05
C CYS A 125 10.06 8.94 -2.28
N LEU A 126 10.79 9.94 -1.78
CA LEU A 126 11.96 9.73 -0.93
C LEU A 126 11.57 9.00 0.36
N HIS A 127 10.46 9.38 1.00
CA HIS A 127 9.95 8.71 2.19
C HIS A 127 9.66 7.22 1.93
N LEU A 128 8.99 6.89 0.82
CA LEU A 128 8.78 5.49 0.44
C LEU A 128 10.11 4.76 0.21
N PHE A 129 11.05 5.39 -0.51
CA PHE A 129 12.35 4.81 -0.79
C PHE A 129 13.12 4.50 0.50
N SER A 130 13.19 5.48 1.42
CA SER A 130 13.86 5.31 2.71
C SER A 130 13.19 4.26 3.58
N LYS A 131 11.85 4.19 3.60
CA LYS A 131 11.12 3.12 4.28
C LYS A 131 11.46 1.73 3.72
N ARG A 132 11.65 1.64 2.40
CA ARG A 132 12.05 0.41 1.71
C ARG A 132 13.52 0.04 1.96
N ALA A 133 14.40 1.02 2.12
CA ALA A 133 15.78 0.83 2.51
C ALA A 133 15.86 0.24 3.92
N VAL A 134 15.18 0.86 4.89
CA VAL A 134 15.14 0.41 6.29
C VAL A 134 14.58 -1.00 6.41
N SER A 135 13.47 -1.32 5.71
CA SER A 135 12.87 -2.66 5.78
C SER A 135 13.76 -3.78 5.24
N GLN A 136 14.76 -3.46 4.42
CA GLN A 136 15.73 -4.40 3.88
C GLN A 136 17.13 -4.29 4.53
N ASN A 137 17.22 -3.57 5.66
CA ASN A 137 18.45 -3.31 6.41
C ASN A 137 19.52 -2.55 5.60
N PHE A 138 19.11 -1.53 4.85
CA PHE A 138 20.01 -0.60 4.17
C PHE A 138 20.03 0.75 4.87
N SER A 139 21.24 1.33 4.96
CA SER A 139 21.46 2.72 5.37
C SER A 139 21.66 3.59 4.14
N LEU A 140 21.11 4.81 4.17
CA LEU A 140 21.24 5.79 3.10
C LEU A 140 22.26 6.86 3.48
N GLU A 141 23.15 7.17 2.55
CA GLU A 141 24.02 8.33 2.66
C GLU A 141 23.21 9.61 2.40
N ARG A 142 23.44 10.67 3.17
CA ARG A 142 22.75 11.97 2.98
C ARG A 142 22.87 12.52 1.55
N ALA A 143 24.05 12.39 0.95
CA ALA A 143 24.28 12.81 -0.44
C ALA A 143 23.54 11.94 -1.48
N ALA A 144 23.14 10.72 -1.11
CA ALA A 144 22.30 9.85 -1.92
C ALA A 144 20.83 10.27 -1.84
N GLU A 145 20.36 10.69 -0.66
CA GLU A 145 19.00 11.24 -0.46
C GLU A 145 18.78 12.49 -1.30
N ASP A 146 19.72 13.45 -1.26
CA ASP A 146 19.67 14.67 -2.08
C ASP A 146 19.59 14.33 -3.60
N GLN A 147 20.33 13.30 -4.02
CA GLN A 147 20.35 12.84 -5.41
C GLN A 147 19.04 12.14 -5.81
N LEU A 148 18.42 11.38 -4.90
CA LEU A 148 17.12 10.74 -5.11
C LEU A 148 16.02 11.78 -5.25
N GLU A 149 15.98 12.79 -4.38
CA GLU A 149 14.97 13.85 -4.42
C GLU A 149 15.05 14.65 -5.73
N ALA A 150 16.26 15.03 -6.15
CA ALA A 150 16.49 15.67 -7.43
C ALA A 150 16.08 14.76 -8.61
N GLY A 151 16.40 13.47 -8.52
CA GLY A 151 16.03 12.48 -9.53
C GLY A 151 14.52 12.28 -9.67
N PHE A 152 13.78 12.23 -8.56
CA PHE A 152 12.32 12.16 -8.58
C PHE A 152 11.70 13.40 -9.20
N LYS A 153 12.22 14.59 -8.87
CA LYS A 153 11.78 15.84 -9.48
C LYS A 153 11.96 15.85 -11.00
N ASP A 154 13.09 15.35 -11.49
CA ASP A 154 13.34 15.22 -12.93
C ASP A 154 12.42 14.19 -13.59
N LEU A 155 12.18 13.04 -12.95
CA LEU A 155 11.34 11.97 -13.50
C LEU A 155 9.85 12.34 -13.55
N MET A 156 9.37 13.12 -12.58
CA MET A 156 8.01 13.66 -12.57
C MET A 156 7.76 14.66 -13.71
N GLY A 157 8.80 15.37 -14.15
CA GLY A 157 8.73 16.27 -15.30
C GLY A 157 8.72 15.57 -16.66
N LEU A 158 8.80 14.23 -16.69
CA LEU A 158 8.81 13.42 -17.91
C LEU A 158 7.51 12.61 -18.03
N ASP A 159 7.12 12.35 -19.27
CA ASP A 159 5.96 11.52 -19.57
C ASP A 159 6.10 10.10 -18.99
N GLY A 160 4.97 9.50 -18.60
CA GLY A 160 4.91 8.13 -18.09
C GLY A 160 5.38 7.97 -16.64
N TRP A 161 5.27 9.03 -15.83
CA TRP A 161 5.40 8.92 -14.37
C TRP A 161 4.38 7.95 -13.78
N GLY A 162 4.85 7.04 -12.94
CA GLY A 162 4.10 5.93 -12.36
C GLY A 162 4.21 5.85 -10.84
N ASN A 163 4.51 6.96 -10.17
CA ASN A 163 4.58 7.09 -8.71
C ASN A 163 5.41 5.97 -8.07
N ALA A 164 4.83 5.22 -7.13
CA ALA A 164 5.45 4.08 -6.43
C ALA A 164 6.17 3.09 -7.37
N ARG A 165 5.63 2.87 -8.58
CA ARG A 165 6.21 1.94 -9.56
C ARG A 165 7.58 2.40 -10.00
N ASP A 166 7.79 3.70 -10.16
CA ASP A 166 9.09 4.24 -10.55
C ASP A 166 10.06 4.33 -9.37
N VAL A 167 9.56 4.59 -8.16
CA VAL A 167 10.36 4.44 -6.93
C VAL A 167 10.91 3.00 -6.84
N ASP A 168 10.07 2.00 -7.12
CA ASP A 168 10.47 0.59 -7.11
C ASP A 168 11.45 0.21 -8.22
N LYS A 169 11.28 0.77 -9.43
CA LYS A 169 12.26 0.61 -10.51
C LYS A 169 13.60 1.23 -10.12
N LEU A 170 13.59 2.44 -9.57
CA LEU A 170 14.78 3.14 -9.15
C LEU A 170 15.48 2.40 -8.01
N TRP A 171 14.73 1.87 -7.04
CA TRP A 171 15.24 1.00 -5.98
C TRP A 171 16.01 -0.21 -6.56
N LYS A 172 15.40 -0.93 -7.50
CA LYS A 172 16.03 -2.08 -8.16
C LYS A 172 17.30 -1.69 -8.93
N ALA A 173 17.27 -0.56 -9.63
CA ALA A 173 18.43 -0.05 -10.36
C ALA A 173 19.57 0.33 -9.40
N CYS A 174 19.26 0.98 -8.27
CA CYS A 174 20.26 1.29 -7.23
C CYS A 174 20.89 0.01 -6.65
N LEU A 175 20.08 -1.03 -6.41
CA LEU A 175 20.60 -2.32 -5.94
C LEU A 175 21.53 -2.98 -6.96
N GLN A 176 21.25 -2.86 -8.26
CA GLN A 176 22.11 -3.38 -9.31
C GLN A 176 23.47 -2.67 -9.31
N HIS A 177 23.49 -1.33 -9.33
CA HIS A 177 24.74 -0.57 -9.28
C HIS A 177 25.53 -0.80 -8.00
N ARG A 178 24.83 -0.95 -6.87
CA ARG A 178 25.48 -1.35 -5.61
C ARG A 178 26.09 -2.74 -5.71
N ALA A 179 25.41 -3.72 -6.30
CA ALA A 179 25.95 -5.06 -6.47
C ALA A 179 27.26 -5.03 -7.26
N ASP A 180 27.32 -4.24 -8.33
CA ASP A 180 28.54 -4.06 -9.14
C ASP A 180 29.68 -3.40 -8.33
N ARG A 181 29.36 -2.44 -7.44
CA ARG A 181 30.34 -1.79 -6.54
C ARG A 181 30.87 -2.73 -5.45
N VAL A 182 30.00 -3.56 -4.87
CA VAL A 182 30.31 -4.42 -3.71
C VAL A 182 30.92 -5.77 -4.14
N ALA A 183 30.66 -6.23 -5.37
CA ALA A 183 31.24 -7.47 -5.90
C ALA A 183 32.78 -7.58 -5.72
N PRO A 184 33.59 -6.54 -5.98
CA PRO A 184 35.03 -6.61 -5.74
C PRO A 184 35.41 -6.52 -4.25
N ASN A 185 34.63 -5.81 -3.42
CA ASN A 185 34.94 -5.53 -2.01
C ASN A 185 33.68 -5.73 -1.14
N PRO A 186 33.54 -6.88 -0.45
CA PRO A 186 32.35 -7.16 0.35
C PRO A 186 32.25 -6.22 1.55
N GLU A 187 31.10 -5.57 1.69
CA GLU A 187 30.80 -4.66 2.81
C GLU A 187 30.22 -5.43 4.01
N THR A 188 30.59 -5.02 5.22
CA THR A 188 30.03 -5.55 6.47
C THR A 188 28.63 -4.98 6.76
N GLU A 189 28.39 -3.73 6.37
CA GLU A 189 27.10 -3.03 6.49
C GLU A 189 26.58 -2.63 5.11
N LYS A 190 25.26 -2.67 4.92
CA LYS A 190 24.65 -2.37 3.63
C LYS A 190 24.38 -0.88 3.49
N TRP A 191 25.24 -0.18 2.75
CA TRP A 191 25.08 1.24 2.45
C TRP A 191 24.66 1.46 0.99
N LEU A 192 23.71 2.37 0.78
CA LEU A 192 23.40 2.95 -0.52
C LEU A 192 24.06 4.34 -0.60
N MET A 193 25.05 4.44 -1.49
CA MET A 193 25.86 5.65 -1.65
C MET A 193 25.40 6.45 -2.87
N LYS A 194 25.82 7.72 -2.93
CA LYS A 194 25.58 8.58 -4.10
C LYS A 194 26.10 7.96 -5.41
N SER A 195 27.19 7.20 -5.35
CA SER A 195 27.75 6.49 -6.49
C SER A 195 26.82 5.45 -7.10
N ASP A 196 25.89 4.90 -6.32
CA ASP A 196 24.93 3.87 -6.75
C ASP A 196 23.65 4.52 -7.30
N VAL A 197 23.22 5.59 -6.63
CA VAL A 197 21.98 6.32 -6.96
C VAL A 197 22.13 7.14 -8.24
N ARG A 198 23.22 7.90 -8.39
CA ARG A 198 23.41 8.78 -9.56
C ARG A 198 23.26 8.04 -10.90
N PRO A 199 23.99 6.93 -11.17
CA PRO A 199 23.85 6.21 -12.43
C PRO A 199 22.46 5.59 -12.59
N ALA A 200 21.82 5.16 -11.50
CA ALA A 200 20.45 4.62 -11.53
C ALA A 200 19.44 5.69 -12.01
N VAL A 201 19.50 6.89 -11.44
CA VAL A 201 18.66 8.02 -11.81
C VAL A 201 18.93 8.44 -13.26
N GLU A 202 20.20 8.65 -13.61
CA GLU A 202 20.60 9.05 -14.96
C GLU A 202 20.13 8.05 -16.01
N ALA A 203 20.32 6.74 -15.78
CA ALA A 203 19.86 5.71 -16.70
C ALA A 203 18.34 5.75 -16.90
N LEU A 204 17.56 5.94 -15.82
CA LEU A 204 16.11 5.97 -15.90
C LEU A 204 15.59 7.24 -16.60
N VAL A 205 16.21 8.39 -16.33
CA VAL A 205 15.90 9.67 -17.00
C VAL A 205 16.25 9.59 -18.49
N GLN A 206 17.42 9.05 -18.84
CA GLN A 206 17.84 8.91 -20.23
C GLN A 206 16.97 7.92 -21.01
N ALA A 207 16.56 6.81 -20.39
CA ALA A 207 15.65 5.84 -21.02
C ALA A 207 14.30 6.48 -21.40
N ARG A 208 13.79 7.42 -20.59
CA ARG A 208 12.56 8.16 -20.88
C ARG A 208 12.76 9.24 -21.94
N ARG A 209 13.83 10.02 -21.84
CA ARG A 209 14.17 11.03 -22.86
C ARG A 209 14.42 10.37 -24.23
N GLY A 210 15.06 9.21 -24.27
CA GLY A 210 15.29 8.44 -25.49
C GLY A 210 14.00 7.82 -26.07
N SER A 211 13.08 7.36 -25.22
CA SER A 211 11.76 6.87 -25.67
C SER A 211 10.86 7.97 -26.22
N SER A 212 11.01 9.21 -25.73
CA SER A 212 10.29 10.39 -26.25
C SER A 212 10.66 10.75 -27.70
N VAL A 213 11.83 10.29 -28.20
CA VAL A 213 12.36 10.66 -29.53
C VAL A 213 11.98 9.66 -30.64
N LEU A 214 11.26 8.56 -30.34
CA LEU A 214 10.84 7.59 -31.36
C LEU A 214 9.36 7.75 -31.78
N ALA A 215 9.19 8.52 -32.86
CA ALA A 215 8.13 8.51 -33.88
C ALA A 215 6.69 8.96 -33.51
N PRO A 216 6.05 9.80 -34.36
CA PRO A 216 4.63 10.11 -34.23
C PRO A 216 3.80 8.84 -34.46
N ARG A 217 2.80 8.63 -33.62
CA ARG A 217 1.76 7.60 -33.83
C ARG A 217 1.15 7.81 -35.21
N ARG A 218 1.45 6.91 -36.15
CA ARG A 218 0.66 6.81 -37.38
C ARG A 218 -0.77 6.43 -36.97
N PRO A 219 -1.81 7.12 -37.46
CA PRO A 219 -3.17 6.60 -37.38
C PRO A 219 -3.15 5.22 -38.05
N PHE A 220 -3.65 4.21 -37.36
CA PHE A 220 -3.93 2.92 -37.98
C PHE A 220 -4.82 3.16 -39.22
N PRO A 221 -4.58 2.45 -40.34
CA PRO A 221 -5.54 2.48 -41.44
C PRO A 221 -6.89 1.99 -40.90
N SER A 222 -7.92 2.84 -41.03
CA SER A 222 -9.31 2.45 -40.79
C SER A 222 -9.57 1.11 -41.45
N SER A 223 -10.16 0.19 -40.70
CA SER A 223 -10.64 -1.09 -41.22
C SER A 223 -11.85 -0.81 -42.10
N ASP A 224 -11.57 -0.33 -43.31
CA ASP A 224 -12.52 -0.14 -44.38
C ASP A 224 -12.37 -1.33 -45.34
N MET A 225 -12.68 -2.51 -44.83
CA MET A 225 -12.93 -3.70 -45.64
C MET A 225 -13.87 -4.64 -44.88
N LEU A 226 -15.16 -4.31 -44.94
CA LEU A 226 -16.30 -5.21 -45.15
C LEU A 226 -17.57 -4.47 -44.74
N VAL A 227 -18.29 -3.93 -45.73
CA VAL A 227 -19.73 -4.08 -45.96
C VAL A 227 -20.10 -3.09 -47.07
N ARG A 228 -20.18 -3.64 -48.28
CA ARG A 228 -20.85 -3.03 -49.42
C ARG A 228 -22.25 -3.61 -49.45
N CYS A 229 -23.26 -2.83 -49.07
CA CYS A 229 -24.52 -2.75 -49.82
C CYS A 229 -25.52 -1.76 -49.20
N GLN A 230 -26.02 -0.91 -50.09
CA GLN A 230 -27.31 -0.22 -50.06
C GLN A 230 -27.43 0.98 -49.11
N GLN A 231 -27.31 2.17 -49.69
CA GLN A 231 -28.43 3.10 -49.73
C GLN A 231 -28.26 4.13 -50.85
N ALA A 232 -29.38 4.37 -51.52
CA ALA A 232 -29.54 5.18 -52.71
C ALA A 232 -29.71 6.68 -52.38
N ASP A 233 -29.53 7.47 -53.44
CA ASP A 233 -29.50 8.92 -53.54
C ASP A 233 -30.65 9.70 -52.89
N ALA A 234 -30.34 10.91 -52.37
CA ALA A 234 -30.81 12.22 -52.88
C ALA A 234 -30.83 13.33 -51.78
N PRO A 235 -30.71 14.64 -52.14
CA PRO A 235 -30.01 15.65 -51.32
C PRO A 235 -30.89 16.87 -50.89
N ILE A 236 -30.20 17.90 -50.33
CA ILE A 236 -30.52 19.37 -50.28
C ILE A 236 -31.10 19.88 -48.92
N PRO A 237 -30.79 21.09 -48.39
CA PRO A 237 -29.55 21.90 -48.39
C PRO A 237 -29.23 22.59 -47.02
N GLU A 238 -28.18 23.40 -47.11
CA GLU A 238 -27.51 24.33 -46.20
C GLU A 238 -28.31 25.56 -45.69
N LYS A 239 -27.84 26.08 -44.54
CA LYS A 239 -27.91 27.45 -43.95
C LYS A 239 -29.10 27.87 -43.08
N ALA A 240 -28.79 28.14 -41.80
CA ALA A 240 -29.16 29.38 -41.12
C ALA A 240 -28.20 29.67 -39.95
N GLU A 241 -27.87 30.95 -39.78
CA GLU A 241 -26.78 31.50 -38.98
C GLU A 241 -27.05 31.55 -37.45
N ARG A 242 -25.96 31.32 -36.71
CA ARG A 242 -25.41 32.08 -35.57
C ARG A 242 -26.38 32.94 -34.72
N ALA A 243 -26.45 32.62 -33.43
CA ALA A 243 -26.60 33.60 -32.36
C ALA A 243 -25.83 33.16 -31.10
N GLU A 244 -24.70 33.83 -30.84
CA GLU A 244 -24.04 33.88 -29.54
C GLU A 244 -25.00 34.45 -28.50
N ARG A 245 -25.13 33.77 -27.35
CA ARG A 245 -25.71 34.39 -26.15
C ARG A 245 -24.76 34.19 -24.97
N ALA A 246 -24.19 35.32 -24.59
CA ALA A 246 -23.31 35.52 -23.46
C ALA A 246 -23.98 35.11 -22.14
N GLU A 247 -23.15 34.53 -21.27
CA GLU A 247 -23.43 34.25 -19.88
C GLU A 247 -23.60 35.55 -19.08
N THR A 248 -24.76 35.71 -18.45
CA THR A 248 -24.93 36.63 -17.32
C THR A 248 -25.14 35.81 -16.05
N LYS A 249 -24.15 35.84 -15.17
CA LYS A 249 -24.26 35.45 -13.75
C LYS A 249 -25.38 36.28 -13.12
N ALA A 250 -26.49 35.64 -12.76
CA ALA A 250 -27.46 36.16 -11.81
C ALA A 250 -27.25 35.41 -10.49
N ALA A 251 -26.83 36.13 -9.46
CA ALA A 251 -26.85 35.64 -8.09
C ALA A 251 -28.30 35.33 -7.71
N ALA A 252 -28.57 34.09 -7.32
CA ALA A 252 -29.84 33.69 -6.73
C ALA A 252 -29.88 34.25 -5.30
N GLU A 253 -30.55 35.38 -5.15
CA GLU A 253 -30.96 35.93 -3.86
C GLU A 253 -32.21 35.16 -3.42
N GLU A 254 -32.10 34.42 -2.32
CA GLU A 254 -33.25 33.77 -1.68
C GLU A 254 -34.30 34.83 -1.32
N PRO A 255 -35.60 34.59 -1.59
CA PRO A 255 -36.62 35.53 -1.17
C PRO A 255 -36.73 35.48 0.36
N ARG A 256 -36.18 36.50 1.03
CA ARG A 256 -36.54 36.81 2.42
C ARG A 256 -38.02 37.17 2.44
N ILE A 257 -38.83 36.21 2.87
CA ILE A 257 -40.20 36.48 3.30
C ILE A 257 -40.07 37.32 4.58
N SER A 258 -40.29 38.63 4.46
CA SER A 258 -40.49 39.52 5.60
C SER A 258 -41.69 39.02 6.40
N GLU A 259 -41.51 38.83 7.71
CA GLU A 259 -42.62 38.54 8.63
C GLU A 259 -43.77 39.52 8.38
N PRO A 260 -45.01 39.04 8.16
CA PRO A 260 -46.14 39.94 8.05
C PRO A 260 -46.36 40.57 9.42
N GLY A 261 -46.16 41.90 9.49
CA GLY A 261 -46.56 42.69 10.64
C GLY A 261 -48.03 42.40 10.96
N ALA A 262 -48.26 41.90 12.16
CA ALA A 262 -49.57 41.59 12.67
C ALA A 262 -50.42 42.88 12.79
N SER A 263 -51.19 43.21 11.76
CA SER A 263 -52.39 44.00 11.98
C SER A 263 -53.48 43.05 12.47
N GLU A 264 -53.66 42.95 13.79
CA GLU A 264 -54.74 42.20 14.45
C GLU A 264 -56.15 42.80 14.20
N GLY A 265 -56.31 43.61 13.16
CA GLY A 265 -57.56 44.28 12.82
C GLY A 265 -58.32 43.54 11.73
N ARG A 266 -59.64 43.42 11.92
CA ARG A 266 -60.58 42.91 10.92
C ARG A 266 -60.68 43.85 9.71
N ASP A 267 -60.55 43.30 8.51
CA ASP A 267 -60.66 44.09 7.27
C ASP A 267 -62.09 44.63 7.05
N PRO A 268 -62.24 45.88 6.60
CA PRO A 268 -63.56 46.47 6.32
C PRO A 268 -64.30 45.70 5.23
N GLY A 269 -65.51 45.21 5.53
CA GLY A 269 -66.39 44.52 4.57
C GLY A 269 -66.51 43.00 4.73
N VAL A 270 -65.75 42.38 5.64
CA VAL A 270 -65.89 40.95 5.99
C VAL A 270 -67.04 40.77 6.98
N SER A 271 -67.93 39.78 6.79
CA SER A 271 -69.04 39.50 7.74
C SER A 271 -68.55 38.87 9.05
N ASP A 272 -69.34 38.98 10.13
CA ASP A 272 -68.98 38.45 11.45
C ASP A 272 -68.70 36.94 11.41
N ASP A 273 -69.50 36.21 10.63
CA ASP A 273 -69.39 34.75 10.49
C ASP A 273 -68.11 34.33 9.78
N VAL A 274 -67.75 35.01 8.69
CA VAL A 274 -66.53 34.72 7.91
C VAL A 274 -65.28 35.08 8.71
N TRP A 275 -65.33 36.18 9.47
CA TRP A 275 -64.22 36.55 10.37
C TRP A 275 -64.04 35.52 11.50
N ALA A 276 -65.13 35.04 12.12
CA ALA A 276 -65.07 34.02 13.17
C ALA A 276 -64.62 32.65 12.64
N GLU A 277 -64.95 32.31 11.38
CA GLU A 277 -64.45 31.10 10.71
C GLU A 277 -62.95 31.20 10.42
N LEU A 278 -62.47 32.34 9.92
CA LEU A 278 -61.04 32.58 9.67
C LEU A 278 -60.20 32.49 10.95
N GLN A 279 -60.67 33.09 12.05
CA GLN A 279 -59.97 33.03 13.34
C GLN A 279 -59.91 31.60 13.89
N ARG A 280 -60.97 30.81 13.74
CA ARG A 280 -60.97 29.38 14.08
C ARG A 280 -59.99 28.58 13.21
N ALA A 281 -60.01 28.80 11.90
CA ALA A 281 -59.08 28.14 10.98
C ALA A 281 -57.61 28.50 11.27
N LYS A 282 -57.33 29.75 11.66
CA LYS A 282 -55.99 30.20 12.08
C LYS A 282 -55.55 29.55 13.39
N ALA A 283 -56.45 29.45 14.38
CA ALA A 283 -56.17 28.76 15.63
C ALA A 283 -55.92 27.25 15.41
N ASP A 284 -56.71 26.59 14.56
CA ASP A 284 -56.52 25.18 14.19
C ASP A 284 -55.22 24.95 13.42
N ALA A 285 -54.85 25.88 12.52
CA ALA A 285 -53.57 25.82 11.81
C ALA A 285 -52.38 25.99 12.77
N ALA A 286 -52.45 26.95 13.70
CA ALA A 286 -51.42 27.15 14.72
C ALA A 286 -51.30 25.94 15.65
N ALA A 287 -52.42 25.33 16.05
CA ALA A 287 -52.43 24.11 16.86
C ALA A 287 -51.78 22.93 16.13
N ARG A 288 -52.10 22.73 14.84
CA ARG A 288 -51.45 21.70 14.00
C ARG A 288 -49.95 21.95 13.83
N GLN A 289 -49.54 23.20 13.63
CA GLN A 289 -48.14 23.56 13.48
C GLN A 289 -47.37 23.33 14.79
N ALA A 290 -47.94 23.69 15.93
CA ALA A 290 -47.34 23.44 17.24
C ALA A 290 -47.25 21.94 17.56
N GLN A 291 -48.23 21.13 17.13
CA GLN A 291 -48.18 19.67 17.29
C GLN A 291 -47.05 19.06 16.44
N LEU A 292 -46.95 19.43 15.16
CA LEU A 292 -45.88 18.97 14.28
C LEU A 292 -44.48 19.38 14.80
N GLN A 293 -44.35 20.58 15.38
CA GLN A 293 -43.09 21.01 15.99
C GLN A 293 -42.69 20.12 17.17
N ARG A 294 -43.63 19.78 18.06
CA ARG A 294 -43.35 18.87 19.18
C ARG A 294 -43.00 17.47 18.70
N GLU A 295 -43.71 16.95 17.70
CA GLU A 295 -43.40 15.64 17.10
C GLU A 295 -41.99 15.64 16.47
N LEU A 296 -41.59 16.73 15.81
CA LEU A 296 -40.23 16.90 15.28
C LEU A 296 -39.18 16.96 16.38
N GLU A 297 -39.41 17.73 17.45
CA GLU A 297 -38.50 17.84 18.59
C GLU A 297 -38.33 16.49 19.31
N GLU A 298 -39.41 15.73 19.49
CA GLU A 298 -39.37 14.38 20.05
C GLU A 298 -38.58 13.41 19.17
N MET A 299 -38.77 13.47 17.84
CA MET A 299 -37.99 12.66 16.91
C MET A 299 -36.50 13.04 16.92
N GLN A 300 -36.18 14.34 16.91
CA GLN A 300 -34.80 14.83 16.96
C GLN A 300 -34.10 14.39 18.23
N PHE A 301 -34.76 14.53 19.39
CA PHE A 301 -34.23 14.07 20.66
C PHE A 301 -34.01 12.55 20.69
N ALA A 302 -34.94 11.78 20.12
CA ALA A 302 -34.78 10.33 20.01
C ALA A 302 -33.63 9.93 19.06
N GLU A 303 -33.42 10.66 17.97
CA GLU A 303 -32.28 10.47 17.07
C GLU A 303 -30.94 10.81 17.74
N GLU A 304 -30.87 11.91 18.49
CA GLU A 304 -29.70 12.30 19.28
C GLU A 304 -29.35 11.24 20.33
N GLN A 305 -30.34 10.69 21.03
CA GLN A 305 -30.12 9.61 21.99
C GLN A 305 -29.56 8.34 21.32
N ARG A 306 -30.12 7.94 20.17
CA ARG A 306 -29.61 6.79 19.40
C ARG A 306 -28.20 7.02 18.89
N ALA A 307 -27.90 8.25 18.43
CA ALA A 307 -26.56 8.61 17.99
C ALA A 307 -25.55 8.53 19.15
N ALA A 308 -25.91 9.03 20.33
CA ALA A 308 -25.07 8.95 21.53
C ALA A 308 -24.85 7.50 22.01
N GLU A 309 -25.85 6.63 21.91
CA GLU A 309 -25.71 5.20 22.20
C GLU A 309 -24.76 4.51 21.23
N LEU A 310 -24.95 4.71 19.92
CA LEU A 310 -24.07 4.16 18.89
C LEU A 310 -22.62 4.65 19.05
N GLU A 311 -22.43 5.92 19.41
CA GLU A 311 -21.11 6.47 19.66
C GLU A 311 -20.44 5.81 20.88
N ARG A 312 -21.18 5.54 21.95
CA ARG A 312 -20.66 4.80 23.11
C ARG A 312 -20.28 3.36 22.77
N GLU A 313 -21.12 2.66 22.00
CA GLU A 313 -20.82 1.30 21.53
C GLU A 313 -19.57 1.29 20.65
N TRP A 314 -19.47 2.24 19.73
CA TRP A 314 -18.31 2.40 18.86
C TRP A 314 -17.02 2.69 19.64
N GLN A 315 -17.08 3.56 20.65
CA GLN A 315 -15.92 3.85 21.51
C GLN A 315 -15.49 2.61 22.31
N ALA A 316 -16.44 1.85 22.86
CA ALA A 316 -16.14 0.61 23.57
C ALA A 316 -15.52 -0.46 22.65
N GLU A 317 -16.00 -0.57 21.41
CA GLU A 317 -15.45 -1.47 20.40
C GLU A 317 -14.01 -1.09 20.03
N LEU A 318 -13.74 0.20 19.82
CA LEU A 318 -12.39 0.70 19.57
C LEU A 318 -11.43 0.43 20.74
N GLU A 319 -11.91 0.58 21.96
CA GLU A 319 -11.11 0.28 23.15
C GLU A 319 -10.80 -1.22 23.26
N ARG A 320 -11.76 -2.10 22.92
CA ARG A 320 -11.51 -3.54 22.84
C ARG A 320 -10.45 -3.89 21.80
N ILE A 321 -10.55 -3.32 20.59
CA ILE A 321 -9.55 -3.53 19.53
C ILE A 321 -8.16 -3.09 20.00
N ARG A 322 -8.06 -1.91 20.63
CA ARG A 322 -6.77 -1.44 21.18
C ARG A 322 -6.20 -2.38 22.24
N GLN A 323 -7.04 -2.96 23.09
CA GLN A 323 -6.62 -3.93 24.10
C GLN A 323 -6.15 -5.25 23.45
N GLU A 324 -6.85 -5.72 22.41
CA GLU A 324 -6.46 -6.91 21.65
C GLU A 324 -5.11 -6.71 20.94
N GLU A 325 -4.92 -5.56 20.29
CA GLU A 325 -3.66 -5.18 19.63
C GLU A 325 -2.51 -5.04 20.64
N ALA A 326 -2.73 -4.40 21.78
CA ALA A 326 -1.73 -4.29 22.84
C ALA A 326 -1.33 -5.66 23.40
N ALA A 327 -2.30 -6.54 23.65
CA ALA A 327 -2.04 -7.90 24.10
C ALA A 327 -1.31 -8.72 23.04
N GLU A 328 -1.56 -8.49 21.74
CA GLU A 328 -0.79 -9.12 20.66
C GLU A 328 0.65 -8.62 20.60
N GLN A 329 0.87 -7.32 20.76
CA GLN A 329 2.22 -6.73 20.82
C GLN A 329 3.02 -7.31 21.99
N GLU A 330 2.42 -7.42 23.18
CA GLU A 330 3.06 -8.06 24.34
C GLU A 330 3.42 -9.53 24.07
N ARG A 331 2.53 -10.30 23.43
CA ARG A 331 2.82 -11.69 23.03
C ARG A 331 3.99 -11.76 22.05
N GLN A 332 4.03 -10.88 21.05
CA GLN A 332 5.11 -10.83 20.06
C GLN A 332 6.44 -10.38 20.69
N GLU A 333 6.42 -9.46 21.66
CA GLU A 333 7.61 -9.07 22.43
C GLU A 333 8.13 -10.21 23.30
N ALA A 334 7.24 -10.91 24.01
CA ALA A 334 7.61 -12.07 24.81
C ALA A 334 8.21 -13.19 23.92
N GLU A 335 7.65 -13.43 22.75
CA GLU A 335 8.20 -14.40 21.80
C GLU A 335 9.58 -13.98 21.28
N ARG A 336 9.75 -12.69 20.93
CA ARG A 336 11.06 -12.14 20.53
C ARG A 336 12.11 -12.28 21.63
N GLN A 337 11.75 -11.96 22.87
CA GLN A 337 12.63 -12.12 24.04
C GLN A 337 12.98 -13.59 24.28
N ALA A 338 12.01 -14.51 24.15
CA ALA A 338 12.25 -15.94 24.29
C ALA A 338 13.20 -16.48 23.21
N ARG A 339 13.02 -16.05 21.94
CA ARG A 339 13.92 -16.41 20.83
C ARG A 339 15.34 -15.88 21.07
N ALA A 340 15.47 -14.61 21.47
CA ALA A 340 16.77 -14.01 21.78
C ALA A 340 17.46 -14.71 22.97
N ALA A 341 16.70 -15.08 24.01
CA ALA A 341 17.23 -15.83 25.15
C ALA A 341 17.71 -17.24 24.75
N HIS A 342 16.96 -17.91 23.86
CA HIS A 342 17.34 -19.22 23.33
C HIS A 342 18.62 -19.14 22.47
N GLU A 343 18.71 -18.15 21.58
CA GLU A 343 19.93 -17.91 20.78
C GLU A 343 21.14 -17.59 21.67
N ALA A 344 20.97 -16.72 22.68
CA ALA A 344 22.02 -16.40 23.63
C ALA A 344 22.48 -17.64 24.43
N LYS A 345 21.55 -18.56 24.76
CA LYS A 345 21.88 -19.83 25.41
C LYS A 345 22.72 -20.72 24.50
N LEU A 346 22.29 -20.90 23.24
CA LEU A 346 23.05 -21.69 22.25
C LEU A 346 24.44 -21.11 22.01
N GLU A 347 24.57 -19.78 21.96
CA GLU A 347 25.86 -19.12 21.82
C GLU A 347 26.77 -19.34 23.02
N ARG A 348 26.24 -19.26 24.25
CA ARG A 348 27.00 -19.59 25.47
C ARG A 348 27.50 -21.03 25.46
N GLU A 349 26.64 -21.97 25.08
CA GLU A 349 27.01 -23.39 24.96
C GLU A 349 28.10 -23.59 23.90
N ARG A 350 27.99 -22.94 22.73
CA ARG A 350 29.01 -22.98 21.66
C ARG A 350 30.36 -22.45 22.15
N LEU A 351 30.38 -21.30 22.82
CA LEU A 351 31.59 -20.71 23.39
C LEU A 351 32.23 -21.59 24.47
N GLU A 352 31.40 -22.24 25.31
CA GLU A 352 31.89 -23.16 26.32
C GLU A 352 32.51 -24.41 25.70
N GLN A 353 31.87 -24.99 24.67
CA GLN A 353 32.42 -26.12 23.92
C GLN A 353 33.75 -25.75 23.25
N GLU A 354 33.85 -24.57 22.66
CA GLU A 354 35.08 -24.09 22.06
C GLU A 354 36.19 -23.92 23.11
N ARG A 355 35.87 -23.35 24.28
CA ARG A 355 36.82 -23.24 25.40
C ARG A 355 37.31 -24.61 25.87
N ARG A 356 36.40 -25.57 26.07
CA ARG A 356 36.75 -26.95 26.45
C ARG A 356 37.66 -27.60 25.41
N ARG A 357 37.35 -27.46 24.13
CA ARG A 357 38.19 -27.99 23.04
C ARG A 357 39.60 -27.39 23.07
N ARG A 358 39.73 -26.07 23.24
CA ARG A 358 41.04 -25.40 23.35
C ARG A 358 41.83 -25.88 24.58
N GLU A 359 41.17 -26.09 25.71
CA GLU A 359 41.80 -26.64 26.91
C GLU A 359 42.28 -28.09 26.70
N GLU A 360 41.46 -28.94 26.08
CA GLU A 360 41.84 -30.31 25.73
C GLU A 360 43.03 -30.36 24.74
N GLU A 361 43.02 -29.51 23.71
CA GLU A 361 44.12 -29.40 22.75
C GLU A 361 45.42 -28.96 23.46
N ARG A 362 45.34 -27.96 24.36
CA ARG A 362 46.48 -27.54 25.18
C ARG A 362 47.02 -28.67 26.05
N LEU A 363 46.16 -29.38 26.78
CA LEU A 363 46.57 -30.51 27.63
C LEU A 363 47.21 -31.64 26.80
N ARG A 364 46.68 -31.94 25.61
CA ARG A 364 47.26 -32.91 24.69
C ARG A 364 48.64 -32.49 24.22
N GLU A 365 48.82 -31.21 23.88
CA GLU A 365 50.11 -30.67 23.47
C GLU A 365 51.13 -30.72 24.61
N GLU A 366 50.73 -30.36 25.84
CA GLU A 366 51.58 -30.47 27.04
C GLU A 366 52.00 -31.92 27.30
N LEU A 367 51.06 -32.88 27.21
CA LEU A 367 51.36 -34.31 27.37
C LEU A 367 52.33 -34.79 26.29
N ARG A 368 52.12 -34.39 25.03
CA ARG A 368 53.02 -34.74 23.91
C ARG A 368 54.43 -34.17 24.12
N LYS A 369 54.55 -32.92 24.57
CA LYS A 369 55.84 -32.30 24.90
C LYS A 369 56.53 -33.04 26.06
N ALA A 370 55.79 -33.37 27.11
CA ALA A 370 56.32 -34.13 28.24
C ALA A 370 56.82 -35.53 27.82
N GLN A 371 56.06 -36.25 26.99
CA GLN A 371 56.48 -37.53 26.43
C GLN A 371 57.73 -37.41 25.56
N ALA A 372 57.79 -36.41 24.67
CA ALA A 372 58.97 -36.16 23.85
C ALA A 372 60.22 -35.87 24.69
N ILE A 373 60.09 -35.14 25.80
CA ILE A 373 61.18 -34.90 26.76
C ILE A 373 61.62 -36.21 27.40
N GLN A 374 60.69 -37.05 27.87
CA GLN A 374 61.01 -38.36 28.47
C GLN A 374 61.73 -39.28 27.47
N GLU A 375 61.25 -39.37 26.23
CA GLU A 375 61.88 -40.16 25.17
C GLU A 375 63.31 -39.68 24.89
N LYS A 376 63.51 -38.36 24.80
CA LYS A 376 64.84 -37.76 24.57
C LYS A 376 65.79 -37.99 25.75
N LEU A 377 65.31 -37.90 26.98
CA LEU A 377 66.09 -38.24 28.17
C LEU A 377 66.55 -39.69 28.17
N CYS A 378 65.66 -40.62 27.80
CA CYS A 378 65.99 -42.04 27.64
C CYS A 378 66.99 -42.30 26.49
N GLN A 379 66.96 -41.50 25.41
CA GLN A 379 67.94 -41.58 24.33
C GLN A 379 69.34 -41.08 24.77
N ILE A 380 69.41 -40.01 25.56
CA ILE A 380 70.69 -39.44 26.05
C ILE A 380 71.34 -40.36 27.07
N SER A 381 70.55 -40.89 28.02
CA SER A 381 71.03 -41.76 29.09
C SER A 381 69.98 -42.82 29.38
N PRO A 382 70.08 -44.05 28.84
CA PRO A 382 69.09 -45.09 29.11
C PRO A 382 69.27 -45.62 30.53
N CYS A 383 68.21 -45.57 31.35
CA CYS A 383 68.20 -46.23 32.65
C CYS A 383 67.87 -47.73 32.46
N PRO A 384 68.77 -48.68 32.79
CA PRO A 384 68.54 -50.11 32.53
C PRO A 384 67.31 -50.71 33.23
N ALA A 385 66.90 -50.09 34.34
CA ALA A 385 65.74 -50.50 35.13
C ALA A 385 64.41 -49.86 34.67
N GLY A 386 64.43 -48.99 33.65
CA GLY A 386 63.22 -48.41 33.06
C GLY A 386 62.50 -47.34 33.91
N TYR A 387 63.16 -46.76 34.90
CA TYR A 387 62.56 -45.71 35.74
C TYR A 387 62.24 -44.43 34.95
N GLN A 388 61.12 -43.79 35.27
CA GLN A 388 60.75 -42.47 34.75
C GLN A 388 61.73 -41.38 35.19
N TRP A 389 61.87 -40.34 34.37
CA TRP A 389 62.73 -39.19 34.68
C TRP A 389 61.94 -38.07 35.35
N TYR A 390 62.49 -37.51 36.40
CA TYR A 390 61.90 -36.42 37.17
C TYR A 390 62.80 -35.19 37.14
N LYS A 391 62.19 -34.02 37.05
CA LYS A 391 62.91 -32.74 37.09
C LYS A 391 63.48 -32.52 38.49
N CYS A 392 64.78 -32.25 38.60
CA CYS A 392 65.47 -32.03 39.88
C CYS A 392 66.54 -30.94 39.71
N GLY A 393 66.25 -29.72 40.20
CA GLY A 393 67.15 -28.58 40.05
C GLY A 393 67.35 -28.17 38.58
N GLY A 394 68.60 -27.92 38.18
CA GLY A 394 68.99 -27.57 36.80
C GLY A 394 69.13 -28.77 35.85
N GLY A 395 68.38 -29.84 36.08
CA GLY A 395 68.45 -31.07 35.29
C GLY A 395 67.36 -32.08 35.63
N TRP A 396 67.54 -33.31 35.19
CA TRP A 396 66.61 -34.43 35.31
C TRP A 396 67.31 -35.64 35.94
N ARG A 397 66.66 -36.32 36.88
CA ARG A 397 67.14 -37.55 37.52
C ARG A 397 66.19 -38.70 37.25
N CYS A 398 66.70 -39.91 37.06
CA CYS A 398 65.82 -41.09 36.99
C CYS A 398 65.22 -41.40 38.37
N GLY A 399 64.05 -42.04 38.42
CA GLY A 399 63.36 -42.40 39.67
C GLY A 399 64.17 -43.30 40.62
N GLY A 400 65.15 -44.04 40.10
CA GLY A 400 66.10 -44.82 40.90
C GLY A 400 67.28 -44.00 41.47
N GLY A 401 67.40 -42.71 41.12
CA GLY A 401 68.42 -41.78 41.64
C GLY A 401 69.82 -41.90 40.99
N SER A 402 70.12 -42.99 40.29
CA SER A 402 71.46 -43.31 39.81
C SER A 402 71.93 -42.57 38.54
N HIS A 403 71.03 -41.94 37.79
CA HIS A 403 71.35 -41.26 36.52
C HIS A 403 70.88 -39.81 36.53
N TYR A 404 71.68 -38.91 35.95
CA TYR A 404 71.41 -37.47 35.88
C TYR A 404 71.73 -36.89 34.50
N VAL A 405 70.84 -36.06 33.95
CA VAL A 405 71.03 -35.30 32.71
C VAL A 405 70.81 -33.84 33.01
N SER A 406 71.76 -32.97 32.66
CA SER A 406 71.60 -31.52 32.87
C SER A 406 70.70 -30.87 31.82
N ASP A 407 70.10 -29.73 32.14
CA ASP A 407 69.25 -28.99 31.20
C ASP A 407 70.00 -28.52 29.95
N ALA A 408 71.28 -28.17 30.10
CA ALA A 408 72.14 -27.81 28.97
C ALA A 408 72.34 -29.00 28.00
N GLN A 409 72.53 -30.22 28.53
CA GLN A 409 72.66 -31.43 27.72
C GLN A 409 71.35 -31.82 27.02
N LEU A 410 70.22 -31.66 27.71
CA LEU A 410 68.90 -31.92 27.12
C LEU A 410 68.59 -30.90 26.00
N ASN A 411 68.80 -29.62 26.26
CA ASN A 411 68.54 -28.55 25.29
C ASN A 411 69.46 -28.62 24.07
N ALA A 412 70.70 -29.11 24.21
CA ALA A 412 71.61 -29.33 23.08
C ALA A 412 71.09 -30.39 22.07
N GLN A 413 70.16 -31.25 22.49
CA GLN A 413 69.50 -32.24 21.62
C GLN A 413 68.17 -31.73 21.03
N PHE A 414 67.64 -30.64 21.59
CA PHE A 414 66.52 -29.85 21.05
C PHE A 414 67.08 -28.58 20.40
N THR A 415 68.05 -28.71 19.49
CA THR A 415 68.34 -27.60 18.56
C THR A 415 67.08 -27.33 17.74
N PHE A 416 66.50 -26.14 17.88
CA PHE A 416 65.50 -25.61 16.95
C PHE A 416 66.12 -25.39 15.57
#